data_AF-A0A926UBT2-F1
#
_entry.id   AF-A0A926UBT2-F1
#
_cell.length_a   1.000
_cell.length_b   1.000
_cell.length_c   1.000
_cell.angle_alpha   90.00
_cell.angle_beta   90.00
_cell.angle_gamma   90.00
#
_symmetry.space_group_name_H-M   'P 1'
#
loop_
_entity.id
_entity.type
_entity.pdbx_description
1 polymer ?
#
loop_
_entity_poly.entity_id
_entity_poly.type
_entity_poly.pdbx_seq_one_letter_code
_entity_poly.pdbx_strand_id
1 'polypeptide(L)'
;MAQVSRTATLDLLKRFNRAFPQFYEQFVSSEIQLQNLRLAYRLYQTQQAVIEVRPEGSKSALHFAYRNQSFLLSDIFGVLAAYGLTIHSLSLYGQVHSPMLVFIKLVVSRGGKALAPKTAENVCRAVQEALAGRFEVEEMLSVEFNLDAGLEQVATDFYVDPVFHLPALLIEADNQPGLFYKVMYAIWQEDLLVVNANLLVWRGRTRLILYLLGPNESLIPEYLGHKIADGLKHRLMKQQWRR
;
A
#
# COMPACT_ATOMS: atom_id res chain seq x y z
N MET A 1 -29.53 -23.35 0.77
CA MET A 1 -28.14 -22.82 0.72
C MET A 1 -27.39 -23.67 -0.29
N ALA A 2 -27.16 -23.15 -1.50
CA ALA A 2 -26.62 -23.93 -2.60
C ALA A 2 -25.13 -24.23 -2.37
N GLN A 3 -24.79 -25.51 -2.45
CA GLN A 3 -23.45 -26.07 -2.39
C GLN A 3 -22.69 -25.60 -3.65
N VAL A 4 -22.07 -24.42 -3.57
CA VAL A 4 -21.14 -23.94 -4.62
C VAL A 4 -20.05 -24.99 -4.73
N SER A 5 -19.99 -25.69 -5.88
CA SER A 5 -19.07 -26.81 -6.06
C SER A 5 -17.63 -26.34 -5.93
N ARG A 6 -16.75 -27.19 -5.37
CA ARG A 6 -15.31 -26.93 -5.22
C ARG A 6 -14.68 -26.46 -6.55
N THR A 7 -15.19 -26.95 -7.68
CA THR A 7 -14.80 -26.59 -9.04
C THR A 7 -15.15 -25.13 -9.38
N ALA A 8 -16.37 -24.68 -9.09
CA ALA A 8 -16.81 -23.31 -9.36
C ALA A 8 -15.98 -22.27 -8.57
N THR A 9 -15.62 -22.59 -7.33
CA THR A 9 -14.74 -21.74 -6.50
C THR A 9 -13.31 -21.67 -7.06
N LEU A 10 -12.78 -22.78 -7.59
CA LEU A 10 -11.46 -22.81 -8.22
C LEU A 10 -11.44 -22.01 -9.53
N ASP A 11 -12.48 -22.10 -10.34
CA ASP A 11 -12.59 -21.34 -11.59
C ASP A 11 -12.72 -19.83 -11.31
N LEU A 12 -13.47 -19.45 -10.27
CA LEU A 12 -13.56 -18.07 -9.83
C LEU A 12 -12.20 -17.53 -9.37
N LEU A 13 -11.46 -18.32 -8.57
CA LEU A 13 -10.14 -17.95 -8.09
C LEU A 13 -9.14 -17.76 -9.25
N LYS A 14 -9.14 -18.67 -10.23
CA LYS A 14 -8.30 -18.53 -11.42
C LYS A 14 -8.61 -17.25 -12.21
N ARG A 15 -9.90 -16.93 -12.41
CA ARG A 15 -10.29 -15.68 -13.08
C ARG A 15 -9.87 -14.45 -12.29
N PHE A 16 -10.03 -14.50 -10.97
CA PHE A 16 -9.59 -13.43 -10.08
C PHE A 16 -8.07 -13.19 -10.15
N ASN A 17 -7.27 -14.26 -10.13
CA ASN A 17 -5.81 -14.20 -10.18
C ASN A 17 -5.27 -13.61 -11.50
N ARG A 18 -5.96 -13.85 -12.63
CA ARG A 18 -5.58 -13.29 -13.94
C ARG A 18 -5.62 -11.76 -14.01
N ALA A 19 -6.30 -11.10 -13.08
CA ALA A 19 -6.34 -9.64 -13.03
C ALA A 19 -5.06 -9.03 -12.43
N PHE A 20 -4.20 -9.83 -11.81
CA PHE A 20 -2.92 -9.39 -11.25
C PHE A 20 -1.75 -9.62 -12.24
N PRO A 21 -0.58 -9.01 -12.00
CA PRO A 21 0.64 -9.40 -12.71
C PRO A 21 0.96 -10.88 -12.53
N GLN A 22 1.69 -11.46 -13.49
CA GLN A 22 1.94 -12.91 -13.57
C GLN A 22 2.56 -13.51 -12.30
N PHE A 23 3.40 -12.75 -11.58
CA PHE A 23 4.01 -13.23 -10.34
C PHE A 23 2.97 -13.58 -9.25
N TYR A 24 1.79 -12.96 -9.27
CA TYR A 24 0.81 -13.09 -8.19
C TYR A 24 0.37 -14.54 -8.00
N GLU A 25 -0.06 -15.20 -9.07
CA GLU A 25 -0.52 -16.60 -9.00
C GLU A 25 0.63 -17.56 -8.61
N GLN A 26 1.86 -17.23 -8.99
CA GLN A 26 3.04 -18.08 -8.80
C GLN A 26 3.64 -17.97 -7.38
N PHE A 27 3.69 -16.77 -6.81
CA PHE A 27 4.45 -16.49 -5.59
C PHE A 27 3.58 -16.13 -4.39
N VAL A 28 2.32 -15.72 -4.58
CA VAL A 28 1.42 -15.42 -3.47
C VAL A 28 0.70 -16.68 -3.03
N SER A 29 0.66 -16.95 -1.72
CA SER A 29 0.05 -18.18 -1.20
C SER A 29 -1.45 -18.25 -1.49
N SER A 30 -1.96 -19.46 -1.70
CA SER A 30 -3.39 -19.69 -1.97
C SER A 30 -4.30 -19.15 -0.86
N GLU A 31 -3.82 -19.08 0.38
CA GLU A 31 -4.54 -18.48 1.50
C GLU A 31 -4.76 -16.97 1.29
N ILE A 32 -3.70 -16.24 0.92
CA ILE A 32 -3.77 -14.81 0.61
C ILE A 32 -4.66 -14.58 -0.62
N GLN A 33 -4.52 -15.40 -1.66
CA GLN A 33 -5.36 -15.32 -2.86
C GLN A 33 -6.85 -15.47 -2.52
N LEU A 34 -7.21 -16.46 -1.70
CA LEU A 34 -8.59 -16.66 -1.24
C LEU A 34 -9.07 -15.53 -0.33
N GLN A 35 -8.21 -14.99 0.53
CA GLN A 35 -8.54 -13.84 1.36
C GLN A 35 -8.84 -12.60 0.51
N ASN A 36 -8.00 -12.30 -0.48
CA ASN A 36 -8.21 -11.18 -1.39
C ASN A 36 -9.50 -11.35 -2.20
N LEU A 37 -9.80 -12.57 -2.68
CA LEU A 37 -11.08 -12.85 -3.35
C LEU A 37 -12.29 -12.55 -2.45
N ARG A 38 -12.22 -12.91 -1.16
CA ARG A 38 -13.30 -12.60 -0.19
C ARG A 38 -13.45 -11.10 0.07
N LEU A 39 -12.34 -10.37 0.10
CA LEU A 39 -12.36 -8.91 0.22
C LEU A 39 -12.95 -8.26 -1.05
N ALA A 40 -12.57 -8.76 -2.23
CA ALA A 40 -13.09 -8.29 -3.51
C ALA A 40 -14.62 -8.47 -3.60
N TYR A 41 -15.12 -9.62 -3.15
CA TYR A 41 -16.55 -9.88 -3.12
C TYR A 41 -17.29 -8.94 -2.17
N ARG A 42 -16.72 -8.64 -0.99
CA ARG A 42 -17.31 -7.67 -0.05
C ARG A 42 -17.33 -6.26 -0.61
N LEU A 43 -16.22 -5.82 -1.23
CA LEU A 43 -16.16 -4.53 -1.92
C LEU A 43 -17.22 -4.44 -3.03
N TYR A 44 -17.40 -5.51 -3.80
CA TYR A 44 -18.45 -5.59 -4.82
C TYR A 44 -19.87 -5.49 -4.23
N GLN A 45 -20.11 -6.06 -3.05
CA GLN A 45 -21.41 -5.98 -2.39
C GLN A 45 -21.70 -4.60 -1.80
N THR A 46 -20.72 -3.99 -1.14
CA THR A 46 -20.89 -2.71 -0.43
C THR A 46 -20.68 -1.50 -1.34
N GLN A 47 -20.00 -1.67 -2.47
CA GLN A 47 -19.52 -0.59 -3.35
C GLN A 47 -18.64 0.44 -2.60
N GLN A 48 -18.05 0.04 -1.48
CA GLN A 48 -17.21 0.88 -0.63
C GLN A 48 -15.91 0.14 -0.28
N ALA A 49 -14.87 0.90 0.06
CA ALA A 49 -13.63 0.32 0.55
C ALA A 49 -13.87 -0.53 1.81
N VAL A 50 -13.31 -1.73 1.82
CA VAL A 50 -13.43 -2.68 2.93
C VAL A 50 -12.18 -2.57 3.77
N ILE A 51 -12.34 -2.27 5.07
CA ILE A 51 -11.24 -2.24 6.04
C ILE A 51 -11.62 -3.13 7.22
N GLU A 52 -10.77 -4.11 7.51
CA GLU A 52 -10.93 -5.05 8.61
C GLU A 52 -9.72 -5.02 9.53
N VAL A 53 -9.97 -4.79 10.82
CA VAL A 53 -8.93 -4.91 11.86
C VAL A 53 -9.10 -6.23 12.57
N ARG A 54 -8.02 -6.99 12.66
CA ARG A 54 -7.96 -8.25 13.42
C ARG A 54 -6.78 -8.21 14.39
N PRO A 55 -6.87 -8.86 15.55
CA PRO A 55 -5.71 -9.05 16.41
C PRO A 55 -4.68 -9.95 15.71
N GLU A 56 -3.39 -9.59 15.81
CA GLU A 56 -2.26 -10.41 15.33
C GLU A 56 -1.16 -10.38 16.38
N GLY A 57 -1.22 -11.34 17.32
CA GLY A 57 -0.35 -11.38 18.50
C GLY A 57 -0.52 -10.13 19.37
N SER A 58 0.59 -9.43 19.64
CA SER A 58 0.59 -8.16 20.38
C SER A 58 0.28 -6.93 19.51
N LYS A 59 -0.08 -7.11 18.25
CA LYS A 59 -0.30 -6.07 17.23
C LYS A 59 -1.69 -6.21 16.62
N SER A 60 -2.02 -5.33 15.67
CA SER A 60 -3.26 -5.40 14.89
C SER A 60 -2.95 -5.53 13.40
N ALA A 61 -3.65 -6.42 12.72
CA ALA A 61 -3.61 -6.59 11.29
C ALA A 61 -4.78 -5.85 10.64
N LEU A 62 -4.48 -4.86 9.81
CA LEU A 62 -5.44 -4.14 9.01
C LEU A 62 -5.42 -4.73 7.60
N HIS A 63 -6.60 -5.16 7.14
CA HIS A 63 -6.80 -5.68 5.79
C HIS A 63 -7.67 -4.71 5.01
N PHE A 64 -7.19 -4.28 3.84
CA PHE A 64 -7.85 -3.31 2.97
C PHE A 64 -8.22 -3.96 1.65
N ALA A 65 -9.36 -3.55 1.11
CA ALA A 65 -9.61 -3.62 -0.33
C ALA A 65 -10.29 -2.35 -0.80
N TYR A 66 -9.80 -1.78 -1.90
CA TYR A 66 -10.36 -0.58 -2.53
C TYR A 66 -10.08 -0.59 -4.05
N ARG A 67 -10.64 0.38 -4.78
CA ARG A 67 -10.38 0.55 -6.23
C ARG A 67 -9.04 1.25 -6.43
N ASN A 68 -8.20 0.70 -7.29
CA ASN A 68 -6.82 1.11 -7.53
C ASN A 68 -6.75 2.54 -8.07
N GLN A 69 -6.29 3.45 -7.23
CA GLN A 69 -5.94 4.81 -7.59
C GLN A 69 -4.68 5.15 -6.79
N SER A 70 -3.58 5.46 -7.48
CA SER A 70 -2.26 5.60 -6.84
C SER A 70 -2.22 6.67 -5.76
N PHE A 71 -2.99 7.76 -5.91
CA PHE A 71 -3.05 8.84 -4.91
C PHE A 71 -3.60 8.37 -3.55
N LEU A 72 -4.52 7.41 -3.54
CA LEU A 72 -5.18 6.93 -2.32
C LEU A 72 -4.20 6.23 -1.35
N LEU A 73 -3.06 5.73 -1.86
CA LEU A 73 -2.04 5.16 -0.98
C LEU A 73 -1.48 6.22 -0.04
N SER A 74 -1.18 7.42 -0.55
CA SER A 74 -0.69 8.52 0.29
C SER A 74 -1.69 8.83 1.41
N ASP A 75 -2.98 8.92 1.08
CA ASP A 75 -4.04 9.20 2.05
C ASP A 75 -4.15 8.10 3.13
N ILE A 76 -4.10 6.82 2.76
CA ILE A 76 -4.08 5.71 3.72
C ILE A 76 -2.90 5.86 4.69
N PHE A 77 -1.68 6.00 4.17
CA PHE A 77 -0.50 6.08 5.02
C PHE A 77 -0.43 7.37 5.84
N GLY A 78 -1.01 8.46 5.34
CA GLY A 78 -1.16 9.70 6.07
C GLY A 78 -2.11 9.57 7.25
N VAL A 79 -3.27 8.92 7.08
CA VAL A 79 -4.17 8.61 8.20
C VAL A 79 -3.46 7.77 9.26
N LEU A 80 -2.74 6.71 8.84
CA LEU A 80 -2.00 5.86 9.80
C LEU A 80 -0.95 6.66 10.58
N ALA A 81 -0.23 7.56 9.91
CA ALA A 81 0.75 8.43 10.55
C ALA A 81 0.08 9.39 11.54
N ALA A 82 -1.03 10.03 11.16
CA ALA A 82 -1.77 10.97 12.01
C ALA A 82 -2.36 10.31 13.27
N TYR A 83 -2.67 9.01 13.24
CA TYR A 83 -3.04 8.25 14.43
C TYR A 83 -1.84 7.76 15.27
N GLY A 84 -0.61 8.12 14.88
CA GLY A 84 0.62 7.71 15.54
C GLY A 84 0.88 6.20 15.47
N LEU A 85 0.49 5.57 14.36
CA LEU A 85 0.63 4.12 14.19
C LEU A 85 2.00 3.76 13.64
N THR A 86 2.65 2.79 14.28
CA THR A 86 3.87 2.16 13.78
C THR A 86 3.51 1.01 12.86
N ILE A 87 4.05 1.02 11.64
CA ILE A 87 3.89 -0.06 10.67
C ILE A 87 5.05 -1.05 10.81
N HIS A 88 4.72 -2.31 11.03
CA HIS A 88 5.69 -3.40 11.23
C HIS A 88 5.84 -4.28 10.00
N SER A 89 4.82 -4.34 9.17
CA SER A 89 4.78 -5.13 7.94
C SER A 89 3.77 -4.53 6.99
N LEU A 90 4.07 -4.60 5.70
CA LEU A 90 3.23 -4.20 4.58
C LEU A 90 3.32 -5.29 3.52
N SER A 91 2.16 -5.75 3.07
CA SER A 91 1.99 -6.49 1.82
C SER A 91 0.90 -5.81 1.02
N LEU A 92 1.17 -5.49 -0.23
CA LEU A 92 0.22 -4.88 -1.16
C LEU A 92 0.14 -5.72 -2.42
N TYR A 93 -1.06 -5.89 -2.95
CA TYR A 93 -1.29 -6.56 -4.23
C TYR A 93 -2.30 -5.75 -5.05
N GLY A 94 -1.85 -5.18 -6.16
CA GLY A 94 -2.67 -4.42 -7.10
C GLY A 94 -3.02 -5.26 -8.33
N GLN A 95 -4.29 -5.27 -8.69
CA GLN A 95 -4.72 -5.72 -10.01
C GLN A 95 -4.31 -4.69 -11.06
N VAL A 96 -3.89 -5.22 -12.20
CA VAL A 96 -3.55 -4.46 -13.41
C VAL A 96 -4.63 -4.56 -14.47
N HIS A 97 -5.57 -5.50 -14.35
CA HIS A 97 -6.76 -5.53 -15.21
C HIS A 97 -8.02 -5.20 -14.39
N SER A 98 -9.06 -4.76 -15.10
CA SER A 98 -10.39 -4.52 -14.51
C SER A 98 -10.84 -5.70 -13.62
N PRO A 99 -11.35 -5.45 -12.40
CA PRO A 99 -11.83 -4.16 -11.87
C PRO A 99 -10.78 -3.25 -11.21
N MET A 100 -9.48 -3.53 -11.38
CA MET A 100 -8.38 -2.70 -10.85
C MET A 100 -8.54 -2.52 -9.34
N LEU A 101 -8.50 -3.60 -8.56
CA LEU A 101 -8.57 -3.54 -7.09
C LEU A 101 -7.18 -3.60 -6.47
N VAL A 102 -7.01 -2.97 -5.31
CA VAL A 102 -5.82 -3.08 -4.47
C VAL A 102 -6.19 -3.76 -3.16
N PHE A 103 -5.37 -4.71 -2.75
CA PHE A 103 -5.47 -5.43 -1.49
C PHE A 103 -4.24 -5.14 -0.65
N ILE A 104 -4.43 -4.71 0.61
CA ILE A 104 -3.32 -4.40 1.50
C ILE A 104 -3.49 -5.19 2.80
N LYS A 105 -2.41 -5.79 3.29
CA LYS A 105 -2.26 -6.23 4.68
C LYS A 105 -1.20 -5.37 5.35
N LEU A 106 -1.57 -4.70 6.42
CA LEU A 106 -0.67 -3.95 7.28
C LEU A 106 -0.68 -4.55 8.69
N VAL A 107 0.49 -4.79 9.26
CA VAL A 107 0.60 -5.10 10.69
C VAL A 107 1.05 -3.84 11.41
N VAL A 108 0.22 -3.32 12.31
CA VAL A 108 0.45 -2.03 12.99
C VAL A 108 0.35 -2.16 14.50
N SER A 109 0.93 -1.18 15.19
CA SER A 109 0.76 -1.01 16.63
C SER A 109 0.69 0.46 16.98
N ARG A 110 0.11 0.78 18.14
CA ARG A 110 0.26 2.08 18.78
C ARG A 110 1.03 1.90 20.09
N GLY A 111 2.19 2.55 20.22
CA GLY A 111 3.06 2.37 21.39
C GLY A 111 3.48 0.91 21.63
N GLY A 112 3.71 0.15 20.54
CA GLY A 112 4.10 -1.27 20.62
C GLY A 112 2.97 -2.25 20.97
N LYS A 113 1.73 -1.78 21.11
CA LYS A 113 0.56 -2.61 21.44
C LYS A 113 -0.48 -2.62 20.32
N ALA A 114 -1.32 -3.65 20.31
CA ALA A 114 -2.49 -3.76 19.46
C ALA A 114 -3.42 -2.56 19.67
N LEU A 115 -4.15 -2.19 18.62
CA LEU A 115 -5.09 -1.08 18.67
C LEU A 115 -6.24 -1.43 19.63
N ALA A 116 -6.54 -0.53 20.56
CA ALA A 116 -7.76 -0.60 21.33
C ALA A 116 -8.99 -0.54 20.39
N PRO A 117 -10.13 -1.20 20.71
CA PRO A 117 -11.29 -1.28 19.83
C PRO A 117 -11.74 0.08 19.27
N LYS A 118 -11.88 1.09 20.15
CA LYS A 118 -12.24 2.45 19.75
C LYS A 118 -11.23 3.10 18.80
N THR A 119 -9.93 2.85 19.01
CA THR A 119 -8.86 3.33 18.11
C THR A 119 -8.95 2.64 16.75
N ALA A 120 -9.19 1.33 16.73
CA ALA A 120 -9.36 0.57 15.50
C ALA A 120 -10.57 1.08 14.69
N GLU A 121 -11.72 1.29 15.34
CA GLU A 121 -12.92 1.86 14.71
C GLU A 121 -12.66 3.25 14.12
N ASN A 122 -12.01 4.13 14.87
CA ASN A 122 -11.67 5.48 14.41
C ASN A 122 -10.72 5.47 13.21
N VAL A 123 -9.70 4.61 13.23
CA VAL A 123 -8.77 4.44 12.10
C VAL A 123 -9.51 3.92 10.88
N CYS A 124 -10.36 2.89 11.01
CA CYS A 124 -11.19 2.40 9.91
C CYS A 124 -12.02 3.51 9.29
N ARG A 125 -12.74 4.26 10.14
CA ARG A 125 -13.60 5.36 9.68
C ARG A 125 -12.79 6.44 8.97
N ALA A 126 -11.65 6.85 9.54
CA ALA A 126 -10.80 7.86 8.92
C ALA A 126 -10.25 7.40 7.56
N VAL A 127 -9.83 6.14 7.43
CA VAL A 127 -9.42 5.63 6.11
C VAL A 127 -10.59 5.57 5.14
N GLN A 128 -11.78 5.13 5.56
CA GLN A 128 -12.97 5.12 4.70
C GLN A 128 -13.35 6.50 4.19
N GLU A 129 -13.32 7.50 5.07
CA GLU A 129 -13.65 8.89 4.74
C GLU A 129 -12.58 9.50 3.80
N ALA A 130 -11.29 9.19 3.99
CA ALA A 130 -10.21 9.60 3.10
C ALA A 130 -10.37 8.97 1.71
N LEU A 131 -10.63 7.66 1.65
CA LEU A 131 -10.86 6.95 0.39
C LEU A 131 -12.14 7.39 -0.35
N ALA A 132 -13.09 8.00 0.37
CA ALA A 132 -14.29 8.60 -0.20
C ALA A 132 -14.07 10.07 -0.63
N GLY A 133 -12.88 10.63 -0.46
CA GLY A 133 -12.56 12.03 -0.77
C GLY A 133 -13.27 13.03 0.13
N ARG A 134 -13.64 12.64 1.36
CA ARG A 134 -14.45 13.47 2.28
C ARG A 134 -13.63 14.35 3.21
N PHE A 135 -12.31 14.19 3.29
CA PHE A 135 -11.41 15.12 3.94
C PHE A 135 -9.98 15.00 3.39
N GLU A 136 -9.20 16.07 3.50
CA GLU A 136 -7.80 16.10 3.08
C GLU A 136 -6.88 15.64 4.23
N VAL A 137 -6.06 14.65 3.97
CA VAL A 137 -5.21 14.00 4.97
C VAL A 137 -4.04 14.92 5.37
N GLU A 138 -3.63 15.80 4.46
CA GLU A 138 -2.62 16.84 4.65
C GLU A 138 -2.95 17.75 5.84
N GLU A 139 -4.22 18.17 5.98
CA GLU A 139 -4.65 19.03 7.08
C GLU A 139 -4.46 18.33 8.43
N MET A 140 -4.89 17.06 8.52
CA MET A 140 -4.74 16.25 9.73
C MET A 140 -3.26 16.03 10.09
N LEU A 141 -2.43 15.76 9.09
CA LEU A 141 -0.99 15.55 9.28
C LEU A 141 -0.27 16.82 9.73
N SER A 142 -0.67 17.99 9.21
CA SER A 142 -0.02 19.27 9.51
C SER A 142 -0.13 19.68 10.99
N VAL A 143 -1.15 19.18 11.69
CA VAL A 143 -1.34 19.38 13.13
C VAL A 143 -0.36 18.55 13.95
N GLU A 144 -0.07 17.33 13.52
CA GLU A 144 0.73 16.34 14.26
C GLU A 144 2.21 16.37 13.88
N PHE A 145 2.55 16.75 12.63
CA PHE A 145 3.90 16.64 12.08
C PHE A 145 4.29 17.83 11.20
N ASN A 146 5.59 18.15 11.21
CA ASN A 146 6.16 19.06 10.22
C ASN A 146 6.31 18.32 8.88
N LEU A 147 5.28 18.40 8.05
CA LEU A 147 5.30 17.87 6.69
C LEU A 147 6.43 18.49 5.86
N ASP A 148 6.75 19.76 6.09
CA ASP A 148 7.76 20.52 5.35
C ASP A 148 9.21 20.11 5.68
N ALA A 149 9.45 19.21 6.65
CA ALA A 149 10.79 18.66 6.89
C ALA A 149 11.16 17.61 5.82
N GLY A 150 12.35 17.71 5.21
CA GLY A 150 12.89 16.64 4.35
C GLY A 150 13.31 15.40 5.14
N LEU A 151 13.52 14.28 4.46
CA LEU A 151 14.20 13.11 5.03
C LEU A 151 15.72 13.33 4.97
N GLU A 152 16.46 13.09 6.06
CA GLU A 152 17.92 13.34 6.10
C GLU A 152 18.73 12.28 5.33
N GLN A 153 18.45 11.00 5.57
CA GLN A 153 19.20 9.88 4.99
C GLN A 153 18.28 9.02 4.14
N VAL A 154 18.28 9.27 2.82
CA VAL A 154 17.49 8.50 1.85
C VAL A 154 18.41 7.91 0.79
N ALA A 155 18.27 6.60 0.58
CA ALA A 155 18.78 5.92 -0.59
C ALA A 155 17.62 5.42 -1.43
N THR A 156 17.76 5.54 -2.74
CA THR A 156 16.81 5.01 -3.72
C THR A 156 17.59 4.25 -4.77
N ASP A 157 17.01 3.16 -5.26
CA ASP A 157 17.57 2.42 -6.38
C ASP A 157 16.45 1.86 -7.24
N PHE A 158 16.72 1.66 -8.52
CA PHE A 158 15.78 1.06 -9.46
C PHE A 158 16.43 -0.14 -10.14
N TYR A 159 15.68 -1.21 -10.28
CA TYR A 159 16.10 -2.38 -11.03
C TYR A 159 14.89 -3.10 -11.62
N VAL A 160 15.11 -3.94 -12.63
CA VAL A 160 14.11 -4.91 -13.08
C VAL A 160 14.33 -6.20 -12.32
N ASP A 161 13.34 -6.62 -11.53
CA ASP A 161 13.44 -7.84 -10.74
C ASP A 161 13.53 -9.06 -11.68
N PRO A 162 14.60 -9.87 -11.60
CA PRO A 162 14.81 -10.97 -12.54
C PRO A 162 13.85 -12.15 -12.31
N VAL A 163 13.17 -12.21 -11.16
CA VAL A 163 12.22 -13.27 -10.80
C VAL A 163 10.80 -12.84 -11.17
N PHE A 164 10.41 -11.61 -10.83
CA PHE A 164 9.06 -11.11 -11.11
C PHE A 164 8.93 -10.49 -12.50
N HIS A 165 10.05 -10.18 -13.15
CA HIS A 165 10.12 -9.43 -14.42
C HIS A 165 9.36 -8.10 -14.35
N LEU A 166 9.39 -7.46 -13.17
CA LEU A 166 8.72 -6.20 -12.91
C LEU A 166 9.73 -5.11 -12.53
N PRO A 167 9.51 -3.86 -12.96
CA PRO A 167 10.20 -2.69 -12.43
C PRO A 167 10.06 -2.62 -10.92
N ALA A 168 11.17 -2.49 -10.21
CA ALA A 168 11.22 -2.40 -8.77
C ALA A 168 11.97 -1.13 -8.36
N LEU A 169 11.38 -0.39 -7.44
CA LEU A 169 11.97 0.77 -6.79
C LEU A 169 12.25 0.41 -5.32
N LEU A 170 13.51 0.48 -4.96
CA LEU A 170 14.00 0.31 -3.60
C LEU A 170 14.12 1.68 -2.96
N ILE A 171 13.60 1.84 -1.74
CA ILE A 171 13.72 3.05 -0.93
C ILE A 171 14.18 2.64 0.46
N GLU A 172 15.31 3.18 0.91
CA GLU A 172 15.84 3.00 2.25
C GLU A 172 15.93 4.35 2.95
N ALA A 173 15.33 4.46 4.13
CA ALA A 173 15.35 5.67 4.94
C ALA A 173 15.24 5.35 6.44
N ASP A 174 15.63 6.30 7.28
CA ASP A 174 15.36 6.22 8.71
C ASP A 174 13.85 6.25 8.97
N ASN A 175 13.39 5.43 9.90
CA ASN A 175 11.98 5.33 10.23
C ASN A 175 11.55 6.56 11.03
N GLN A 176 10.79 7.45 10.38
CA GLN A 176 10.26 8.66 10.98
C GLN A 176 8.78 8.86 10.64
N PRO A 177 8.04 9.64 11.44
CA PRO A 177 6.64 9.93 11.16
C PRO A 177 6.43 10.51 9.75
N GLY A 178 5.38 10.05 9.08
CA GLY A 178 5.04 10.50 7.73
C GLY A 178 5.93 9.95 6.61
N LEU A 179 6.94 9.10 6.88
CA LEU A 179 7.80 8.50 5.85
C LEU A 179 6.98 7.85 4.73
N PHE A 180 6.05 6.97 5.08
CA PHE A 180 5.23 6.25 4.10
C PHE A 180 4.28 7.16 3.32
N TYR A 181 3.73 8.18 3.99
CA TYR A 181 2.93 9.21 3.32
C TYR A 181 3.78 9.91 2.24
N LYS A 182 4.97 10.42 2.61
CA LYS A 182 5.88 11.11 1.70
C LYS A 182 6.31 10.23 0.52
N VAL A 183 6.63 8.97 0.78
CA VAL A 183 6.97 8.03 -0.29
C VAL A 183 5.80 7.84 -1.24
N MET A 184 4.61 7.48 -0.74
CA MET A 184 3.46 7.23 -1.62
C MET A 184 3.00 8.49 -2.36
N TYR A 185 3.13 9.65 -1.72
CA TYR A 185 2.89 10.95 -2.34
C TYR A 185 3.87 11.22 -3.49
N ALA A 186 5.17 10.96 -3.27
CA ALA A 186 6.19 11.10 -4.29
C ALA A 186 6.00 10.13 -5.47
N ILE A 187 5.52 8.91 -5.21
CA ILE A 187 5.18 7.92 -6.23
C ILE A 187 3.97 8.36 -7.06
N TRP A 188 2.95 8.90 -6.40
CA TRP A 188 1.78 9.45 -7.08
C TRP A 188 2.16 10.61 -8.01
N GLN A 189 3.06 11.50 -7.61
CA GLN A 189 3.51 12.61 -8.46
C GLN A 189 4.25 12.17 -9.73
N GLU A 190 4.77 10.94 -9.77
CA GLU A 190 5.39 10.34 -10.95
C GLU A 190 4.37 9.55 -11.81
N ASP A 191 3.08 9.56 -11.45
CA ASP A 191 2.00 8.82 -12.11
C ASP A 191 2.27 7.30 -12.22
N LEU A 192 2.87 6.74 -11.16
CA LEU A 192 3.25 5.33 -11.10
C LEU A 192 2.17 4.50 -10.42
N LEU A 193 1.96 3.29 -10.94
CA LEU A 193 1.04 2.31 -10.39
C LEU A 193 1.78 1.32 -9.51
N VAL A 194 1.46 1.26 -8.22
CA VAL A 194 2.03 0.24 -7.32
C VAL A 194 1.24 -1.06 -7.44
N VAL A 195 1.90 -2.12 -7.92
CA VAL A 195 1.27 -3.45 -8.09
C VAL A 195 1.67 -4.42 -6.99
N ASN A 196 2.80 -4.18 -6.33
CA ASN A 196 3.22 -4.92 -5.14
C ASN A 196 4.09 -4.04 -4.26
N ALA A 197 4.04 -4.24 -2.94
CA ALA A 197 4.91 -3.57 -2.00
C ALA A 197 5.27 -4.50 -0.83
N ASN A 198 6.55 -4.46 -0.44
CA ASN A 198 7.06 -5.16 0.72
C ASN A 198 7.87 -4.22 1.61
N LEU A 199 7.69 -4.37 2.92
CA LEU A 199 8.40 -3.60 3.93
C LEU A 199 9.30 -4.51 4.78
N LEU A 200 10.56 -4.12 4.90
CA LEU A 200 11.49 -4.66 5.88
C LEU A 200 11.91 -3.53 6.83
N VAL A 201 11.79 -3.79 8.14
CA VAL A 201 12.21 -2.85 9.19
C VAL A 201 13.31 -3.50 10.02
N TRP A 202 14.44 -2.82 10.16
CA TRP A 202 15.57 -3.32 10.96
C TRP A 202 16.32 -2.17 11.63
N ARG A 203 16.50 -2.25 12.95
CA ARG A 203 17.24 -1.27 13.77
C ARG A 203 16.91 0.21 13.49
N GLY A 204 15.63 0.52 13.28
CA GLY A 204 15.17 1.89 13.02
C GLY A 204 15.32 2.35 11.56
N ARG A 205 15.88 1.52 10.67
CA ARG A 205 15.87 1.72 9.22
C ARG A 205 14.68 0.98 8.60
N THR A 206 14.06 1.64 7.63
CA THR A 206 12.97 1.12 6.80
C THR A 206 13.52 0.90 5.40
N ARG A 207 13.30 -0.31 4.88
CA ARG A 207 13.54 -0.68 3.48
C ARG A 207 12.20 -1.04 2.84
N LEU A 208 11.78 -0.22 1.88
CA LEU A 208 10.56 -0.41 1.12
C LEU A 208 10.91 -0.82 -0.31
N ILE A 209 10.34 -1.92 -0.78
CA ILE A 209 10.46 -2.37 -2.16
C ILE A 209 9.08 -2.24 -2.80
N LEU A 210 8.98 -1.41 -3.84
CA LEU A 210 7.78 -1.18 -4.60
C LEU A 210 7.94 -1.75 -6.00
N TYR A 211 7.03 -2.62 -6.41
CA TYR A 211 6.93 -3.05 -7.80
C TYR A 211 5.92 -2.17 -8.51
N LEU A 212 6.36 -1.59 -9.62
CA LEU A 212 5.70 -0.47 -10.25
C LEU A 212 5.41 -0.76 -11.72
N LEU A 213 4.33 -0.15 -12.21
CA LEU A 213 4.10 0.06 -13.63
C LEU A 213 4.00 1.56 -13.89
N GLY A 214 4.35 1.96 -15.12
CA GLY A 214 4.10 3.31 -15.59
C GLY A 214 2.62 3.53 -15.93
N PRO A 215 2.29 4.72 -16.48
CA PRO A 215 0.95 5.02 -16.95
C PRO A 215 0.45 3.96 -17.93
N ASN A 216 -0.86 3.67 -17.87
CA ASN A 216 -1.50 2.62 -18.68
C ASN A 216 -0.85 1.23 -18.56
N GLU A 217 -0.39 0.88 -17.34
CA GLU A 217 0.17 -0.45 -17.02
C GLU A 217 1.46 -0.79 -17.81
N SER A 218 2.14 0.23 -18.33
CA SER A 218 3.36 0.04 -19.13
C SER A 218 4.55 -0.38 -18.26
N LEU A 219 5.44 -1.21 -18.81
CA LEU A 219 6.73 -1.49 -18.17
C LEU A 219 7.62 -0.24 -18.25
N ILE A 220 8.25 0.10 -17.13
CA ILE A 220 9.17 1.24 -17.02
C ILE A 220 10.56 0.80 -17.53
N PRO A 221 11.09 1.43 -18.59
CA PRO A 221 12.46 1.15 -19.05
C PRO A 221 13.50 1.51 -18.00
N GLU A 222 14.60 0.77 -17.95
CA GLU A 222 15.64 0.91 -16.93
C GLU A 222 16.22 2.33 -16.80
N TYR A 223 16.54 2.98 -17.92
CA TYR A 223 17.05 4.37 -17.91
C TYR A 223 16.06 5.36 -17.30
N LEU A 224 14.75 5.15 -17.54
CA LEU A 224 13.70 6.00 -16.99
C LEU A 224 13.50 5.70 -15.50
N GLY A 225 13.56 4.42 -15.14
CA GLY A 225 13.50 3.95 -13.76
C GLY A 225 14.58 4.56 -12.87
N HIS A 226 15.84 4.60 -13.34
CA HIS A 226 16.92 5.28 -12.61
C HIS A 226 16.65 6.78 -12.45
N LYS A 227 16.16 7.45 -13.50
CA LYS A 227 15.79 8.87 -13.42
C LYS A 227 14.67 9.12 -12.41
N ILE A 228 13.67 8.22 -12.35
CA ILE A 228 12.58 8.25 -11.36
C ILE A 228 13.16 8.08 -9.95
N ALA A 229 14.04 7.10 -9.73
CA ALA A 229 14.65 6.86 -8.43
C ALA A 229 15.41 8.10 -7.93
N ASP A 230 16.25 8.68 -8.79
CA ASP A 230 16.97 9.92 -8.48
C ASP A 230 16.01 11.07 -8.18
N GLY A 231 14.97 11.26 -9.00
CA GLY A 231 13.94 12.28 -8.79
C GLY A 231 13.23 12.11 -7.43
N LEU A 232 12.88 10.87 -7.09
CA LEU A 232 12.24 10.52 -5.83
C LEU A 232 13.14 10.83 -4.64
N LYS A 233 14.44 10.48 -4.70
CA LYS A 233 15.42 10.82 -3.66
C LYS A 233 15.48 12.32 -3.44
N HIS A 234 15.65 13.10 -4.51
CA HIS A 234 15.71 14.55 -4.41
C HIS A 234 14.43 15.13 -3.79
N ARG A 235 13.26 14.61 -4.18
CA ARG A 235 11.98 15.03 -3.61
C ARG A 235 11.88 14.67 -2.13
N LEU A 236 12.20 13.43 -1.76
CA LEU A 236 12.22 12.93 -0.38
C LEU A 236 13.09 13.78 0.55
N MET A 237 14.20 14.32 0.04
CA MET A 237 15.11 15.19 0.79
C MET A 237 14.67 16.68 0.83
N LYS A 238 13.73 17.10 -0.03
CA LYS A 238 13.25 18.50 -0.11
C LYS A 238 12.19 18.83 0.95
N GLN A 239 12.05 20.14 1.20
CA GLN A 239 11.21 20.71 2.26
C GLN A 239 9.83 21.21 1.80
N GLN A 240 9.07 20.44 1.01
CA GLN A 240 7.70 20.81 0.58
C GLN A 240 6.84 19.57 0.32
N TRP A 241 5.82 19.33 1.14
CA TRP A 241 4.95 18.14 1.10
C TRP A 241 3.47 18.49 1.22
N ARG A 242 3.00 19.37 0.34
CA ARG A 242 1.60 19.77 0.23
C ARG A 242 1.15 19.62 -1.23
N ARG A 243 -0.15 19.39 -1.44
CA ARG A 243 -0.78 19.42 -2.76
C ARG A 243 -0.80 20.83 -3.33
#